data_AF-A0A0F8VFM0-F1
#
_entry.id   AF-A0A0F8VFM0-F1
#
_cell.length_a   1.000
_cell.length_b   1.000
_cell.length_c   1.000
_cell.angle_alpha   90.00
_cell.angle_beta   90.00
_cell.angle_gamma   90.00
#
_symmetry.space_group_name_H-M   'P 1'
#
loop_
_entity.id
_entity.type
_entity.pdbx_description
1 polymer ?
#
loop_
_entity_poly.entity_id
_entity_poly.type
_entity_poly.pdbx_seq_one_letter_code
_entity_poly.pdbx_strand_id
1 'polypeptide(L)'
;MAPIPEADPDEVLETKPFKFVTGYDARFPQQNQTKHCWQNYVDYHKCVNAKGEDFRPCRQFYLAFRSLCPKAWTDRWDTQREAGNFPARLG
;
A
#
# COMPACT_ATOMS: atom_id res chain seq x y z
N MET A 1 11.69 -9.31 -14.87
CA MET A 1 10.24 -9.26 -15.11
C MET A 1 9.82 -10.66 -15.54
N ALA A 2 9.25 -11.47 -14.67
CA ALA A 2 8.73 -12.78 -15.10
C ALA A 2 7.45 -12.54 -15.92
N PRO A 3 7.22 -13.29 -17.01
CA PRO A 3 5.98 -13.19 -17.77
C PRO A 3 4.80 -13.60 -16.87
N ILE A 4 3.74 -12.80 -16.91
CA ILE A 4 2.48 -13.12 -16.24
C ILE A 4 1.93 -14.38 -16.93
N PRO A 5 1.64 -15.47 -16.19
CA PRO A 5 1.04 -16.67 -16.78
C PRO A 5 -0.26 -16.29 -17.48
N GLU A 6 -0.45 -16.78 -18.71
CA GLU A 6 -1.73 -16.62 -19.41
C GLU A 6 -2.82 -17.31 -18.60
N ALA A 7 -3.98 -16.64 -18.46
CA ALA A 7 -5.09 -17.17 -17.67
C ALA A 7 -5.71 -18.37 -18.41
N ASP A 8 -5.67 -19.54 -17.77
CA ASP A 8 -6.33 -20.74 -18.26
C ASP A 8 -7.85 -20.56 -18.13
N PRO A 9 -8.62 -20.61 -19.23
CA PRO A 9 -10.07 -20.38 -19.21
C PRO A 9 -10.84 -21.47 -18.46
N ASP A 10 -10.24 -22.63 -18.21
CA ASP A 10 -10.85 -23.75 -17.49
C ASP A 10 -10.43 -23.81 -16.00
N GLU A 11 -9.59 -22.87 -15.52
CA GLU A 11 -9.26 -22.76 -14.10
C GLU A 11 -10.47 -22.25 -13.31
N VAL A 12 -10.94 -23.04 -12.33
CA VAL A 12 -12.01 -22.64 -11.42
C VAL A 12 -11.49 -21.49 -10.55
N LEU A 13 -11.91 -20.25 -10.87
CA LEU A 13 -11.61 -19.06 -10.10
C LEU A 13 -12.21 -19.17 -8.68
N GLU A 14 -11.40 -19.62 -7.72
CA GLU A 14 -11.80 -19.71 -6.33
C GLU A 14 -11.77 -18.31 -5.70
N THR A 15 -12.94 -17.70 -5.50
CA THR A 15 -13.06 -16.41 -4.81
C THR A 15 -12.79 -16.61 -3.32
N LYS A 16 -11.52 -16.53 -2.92
CA LYS A 16 -11.14 -16.47 -1.50
C LYS A 16 -11.76 -15.22 -0.88
N PRO A 17 -12.25 -15.30 0.38
CA PRO A 17 -12.84 -14.15 1.04
C PRO A 17 -11.82 -13.00 1.12
N PHE A 18 -12.23 -11.82 0.67
CA PHE A 18 -11.42 -10.62 0.77
C PHE A 18 -11.24 -10.27 2.26
N LYS A 19 -10.05 -10.55 2.79
CA LYS A 19 -9.70 -10.21 4.16
C LYS A 19 -9.05 -8.84 4.18
N PHE A 20 -9.73 -7.87 4.77
CA PHE A 20 -9.08 -6.61 5.15
C PHE A 20 -7.93 -6.95 6.10
N VAL A 21 -6.70 -6.70 5.66
CA VAL A 21 -5.50 -6.94 6.46
C VAL A 21 -5.30 -5.82 7.48
N THR A 22 -5.92 -4.66 7.23
CA THR A 22 -5.90 -3.48 8.09
C THR A 22 -7.07 -3.51 9.07
N GLY A 23 -6.77 -3.35 10.36
CA GLY A 23 -7.77 -3.29 11.44
C GLY A 23 -8.24 -1.86 11.73
N TYR A 24 -9.04 -1.71 12.78
CA TYR A 24 -9.41 -0.40 13.31
C TYR A 24 -8.19 0.35 13.84
N ASP A 25 -7.96 1.57 13.33
CA ASP A 25 -6.93 2.47 13.82
C ASP A 25 -7.57 3.64 14.57
N ALA A 26 -7.36 3.71 15.88
CA ALA A 26 -7.93 4.74 16.75
C ALA A 26 -7.46 6.17 16.39
N ARG A 27 -6.39 6.33 15.61
CA ARG A 27 -5.93 7.63 15.07
C ARG A 27 -6.88 8.16 13.98
N PHE A 28 -7.63 7.26 13.33
CA PHE A 28 -8.53 7.57 12.22
C PHE A 28 -9.93 6.98 12.46
N PRO A 29 -10.66 7.42 13.51
CA PRO A 29 -11.92 6.79 13.92
C PRO A 29 -13.11 7.14 13.01
N GLN A 30 -12.96 8.13 12.14
CA GLN A 30 -14.04 8.66 11.32
C GLN A 30 -14.22 7.89 10.01
N GLN A 31 -15.40 7.97 9.42
CA GLN A 31 -15.69 7.32 8.12
C GLN A 31 -14.75 7.76 6.99
N ASN A 32 -14.24 8.99 7.04
CA ASN A 32 -13.26 9.47 6.07
C ASN A 32 -11.85 8.90 6.36
N GLN A 33 -11.48 7.85 5.63
CA GLN A 33 -10.20 7.14 5.77
C GLN A 33 -9.08 7.70 4.88
N THR A 34 -9.26 8.87 4.25
CA THR A 34 -8.26 9.47 3.34
C THR A 34 -6.91 9.69 4.04
N LYS A 35 -6.92 10.20 5.28
CA LYS A 35 -5.70 10.38 6.07
C LYS A 35 -5.09 9.06 6.51
N HIS A 36 -5.90 8.04 6.76
CA HIS A 36 -5.42 6.71 7.14
C HIS A 36 -4.64 6.06 5.99
N CYS A 37 -5.19 6.13 4.77
CA CYS A 37 -4.51 5.72 3.55
C CYS A 37 -3.18 6.50 3.37
N TRP A 38 -3.24 7.82 3.35
CA TRP A 38 -2.07 8.68 3.13
C TRP A 38 -0.95 8.42 4.15
N GLN A 39 -1.30 8.33 5.44
CA GLN A 39 -0.32 8.14 6.49
C GLN A 39 0.40 6.79 6.37
N ASN A 40 -0.32 5.69 6.09
CA ASN A 40 0.32 4.39 5.91
C ASN A 40 1.24 4.35 4.69
N TYR A 41 0.90 5.05 3.60
CA TYR A 41 1.78 5.15 2.44
C TYR A 41 3.09 5.88 2.78
N VAL A 42 2.99 7.03 3.47
CA VAL A 42 4.16 7.79 3.92
C VAL A 42 5.00 6.98 4.93
N ASP A 43 4.36 6.32 5.89
CA ASP A 43 5.04 5.54 6.92
C ASP A 43 5.78 4.34 6.33
N TYR A 44 5.23 3.67 5.32
CA TYR A 44 5.91 2.59 4.60
C TYR A 44 7.22 3.09 3.99
N HIS A 45 7.18 4.18 3.22
CA HIS A 45 8.37 4.67 2.53
C HIS A 45 9.40 5.28 3.48
N LYS A 46 8.98 5.93 4.57
CA LYS A 46 9.90 6.33 5.65
C LYS A 46 10.59 5.12 6.28
N CYS A 47 9.82 4.07 6.56
CA CYS A 47 10.34 2.85 7.17
C CYS A 47 11.37 2.17 6.27
N VAL A 48 11.05 2.01 4.98
CA VAL A 48 11.95 1.44 3.97
C VAL A 48 13.23 2.27 3.84
N ASN A 49 13.14 3.60 3.78
CA ASN A 49 14.32 4.46 3.68
C ASN A 49 15.22 4.36 4.92
N ALA A 50 14.64 4.23 6.12
CA ALA A 50 15.39 4.21 7.36
C ALA A 50 15.92 2.82 7.76
N LYS A 51 15.23 1.74 7.39
CA LYS A 51 15.51 0.37 7.88
C LYS A 51 15.70 -0.67 6.77
N GLY A 52 15.40 -0.33 5.51
CA GLY A 52 15.40 -1.25 4.38
C GLY A 52 14.07 -1.99 4.20
N GLU A 53 13.86 -2.54 3.00
CA GLU A 53 12.63 -3.27 2.62
C GLU A 53 12.46 -4.59 3.36
N ASP A 54 13.56 -5.21 3.79
CA ASP A 54 13.56 -6.48 4.51
C ASP A 54 13.11 -6.35 5.97
N PHE A 55 12.98 -5.12 6.48
CA PHE A 55 12.53 -4.89 7.84
C PHE A 55 11.05 -5.26 7.98
N ARG A 56 10.80 -6.44 8.57
CA ARG A 56 9.46 -7.03 8.72
C ARG A 56 8.38 -6.05 9.20
N PRO A 57 8.62 -5.13 10.15
CA PRO A 57 7.61 -4.15 10.57
C PRO A 57 7.14 -3.19 9.46
N CYS A 58 7.98 -2.84 8.48
CA CYS A 58 7.56 -1.99 7.36
C CYS A 58 6.43 -2.65 6.54
N ARG A 59 6.40 -4.00 6.49
CA ARG A 59 5.36 -4.76 5.77
C ARG A 59 3.96 -4.48 6.28
N GLN A 60 3.79 -4.12 7.55
CA GLN A 60 2.47 -3.76 8.09
C GLN A 60 1.89 -2.54 7.37
N PHE A 61 2.70 -1.49 7.18
CA PHE A 61 2.27 -0.29 6.48
C PHE A 61 1.98 -0.57 5.00
N TYR A 62 2.79 -1.44 4.36
CA TYR A 62 2.56 -1.90 2.99
C TYR A 62 1.18 -2.53 2.80
N LEU A 63 0.85 -3.48 3.66
CA LEU A 63 -0.45 -4.18 3.61
C LEU A 63 -1.60 -3.21 3.91
N ALA A 64 -1.40 -2.28 4.85
CA ALA A 64 -2.40 -1.29 5.22
C ALA A 64 -2.72 -0.33 4.07
N PHE A 65 -1.73 0.35 3.47
CA PHE A 65 -2.02 1.31 2.41
C PHE A 65 -2.54 0.62 1.14
N ARG A 66 -2.08 -0.60 0.80
CA ARG A 66 -2.65 -1.35 -0.34
C ARG A 66 -4.10 -1.77 -0.14
N SER A 67 -4.54 -1.93 1.11
CA SER A 67 -5.93 -2.27 1.42
C SER A 67 -6.84 -1.04 1.48
N LEU A 68 -6.30 0.12 1.87
CA LEU A 68 -7.07 1.35 2.11
C LEU A 68 -7.09 2.29 0.91
N CYS A 69 -6.00 2.37 0.15
CA CYS A 69 -5.80 3.39 -0.86
C CYS A 69 -6.35 2.97 -2.22
N PRO A 70 -7.05 3.86 -2.94
CA PRO A 70 -7.30 3.69 -4.36
C PRO A 70 -5.99 3.56 -5.13
N LYS A 71 -5.88 2.58 -6.03
CA LYS A 71 -4.65 2.35 -6.81
C LYS A 71 -4.20 3.57 -7.62
N ALA A 72 -5.14 4.34 -8.16
CA ALA A 72 -4.82 5.57 -8.90
C ALA A 72 -4.09 6.62 -8.03
N TRP A 73 -4.33 6.64 -6.72
CA TRP A 73 -3.64 7.55 -5.81
C TRP A 73 -2.21 7.11 -5.54
N THR A 74 -2.01 5.83 -5.25
CA THR A 74 -0.67 5.28 -5.03
C THR A 74 0.19 5.40 -6.27
N ASP A 75 -0.35 5.10 -7.46
CA ASP A 75 0.40 5.20 -8.72
C ASP A 75 0.85 6.64 -8.99
N ARG A 76 -0.03 7.62 -8.74
CA ARG A 76 0.30 9.04 -8.85
C ARG A 76 1.41 9.42 -7.87
N TRP A 77 1.32 8.99 -6.62
CA TRP A 77 2.33 9.29 -5.61
C TRP A 77 3.67 8.61 -5.92
N ASP A 78 3.65 7.41 -6.51
CA ASP A 78 4.85 6.71 -6.95
C ASP A 78 5.57 7.52 -8.03
N THR A 79 4.85 7.99 -9.05
CA THR A 79 5.40 8.90 -10.08
C THR A 79 5.98 10.18 -9.46
N GLN A 80 5.29 10.76 -8.47
CA GLN A 80 5.80 11.97 -7.78
C GLN A 80 7.09 11.70 -6.99
N ARG A 81 7.22 10.52 -6.37
CA ARG A 81 8.44 10.11 -5.66
C ARG A 81 9.59 9.88 -6.62
N GLU A 82 9.35 9.18 -7.73
CA GLU A 82 10.34 8.94 -8.78
C GLU A 82 10.81 10.24 -9.44
N ALA A 83 9.90 11.21 -9.64
CA ALA A 83 10.22 12.54 -10.15
C ALA A 83 10.84 13.49 -9.11
N GLY A 84 10.96 13.08 -7.85
CA GLY A 84 11.51 13.91 -6.77
C GLY A 84 10.63 15.09 -6.35
N ASN A 85 9.34 15.12 -6.70
CA ASN A 85 8.41 16.21 -6.37
C ASN A 85 7.34 15.81 -5.34
N PHE A 86 7.52 14.68 -4.66
CA PHE A 86 6.58 14.19 -3.65
C PHE A 86 6.50 15.17 -2.45
N PRO A 87 5.29 15.58 -2.01
CA PRO A 87 5.14 16.67 -1.04
C PRO A 87 5.51 16.30 0.40
N ALA A 88 5.65 15.02 0.73
CA ALA A 88 6.01 14.58 2.08
C ALA A 88 7.51 14.27 2.22
N ARG A 89 8.07 14.62 3.38
CA ARG A 89 9.45 14.27 3.76
C ARG A 89 9.53 12.78 4.08
N LEU A 90 10.37 12.04 3.36
CA LEU A 90 10.57 10.60 3.50
C LEU A 90 11.93 10.20 4.11
N GLY A 91 12.76 11.17 4.47
CA GLY A 91 14.06 10.99 5.11
C GLY A 91 14.15 11.75 6.43
#